data_AF-A0A9P8S2M6-F1
#
_entry.id   AF-A0A9P8S2M6-F1
#
_cell.length_a   1.000
_cell.length_b   1.000
_cell.length_c   1.000
_cell.angle_alpha   90.00
_cell.angle_beta   90.00
_cell.angle_gamma   90.00
#
_symmetry.space_group_name_H-M   'P 1'
#
loop_
_entity.id
_entity.type
_entity.pdbx_description
1 polymer ?
#
loop_
_entity_poly.entity_id
_entity_poly.type
_entity_poly.pdbx_seq_one_letter_code
_entity_poly.pdbx_strand_id
1 'polypeptide(L)'
;MNRFVAGFIAVGIFCLPHIAADPNLPCSSAYLIQNRDTGSGSNELYEVDLASGKTTLLNGNVNAGPPGSAINAIGFNSRDSFIYGTATNAANGTRNLIRVGAGGKTTVLPIEISFDTVVGDVAANGQYYIRSTAGVGNVPWAQLDLSDSNSPTFGRVVASGTSDSLGLAMFDWAHVPGAGDYLWSYGFMYPNEDKNVLVRWDIQSHAYVKVRDLGISGRYGAMYASADGYLYGEESGSGSIYRVKVADSTAPVEFIAKGPASSGNDGAGCGGPLAPLPPTGPLSPLKCSSAGYLIQNTKPGSDLNWLYSVDVSGKATLVNSNVNAGPSGSYINAIGFNIRDGYIYGTATNSANEARNLIRIGEGGVATVLPYKIPFATVTGDIAPDGQYYILEAFQPNGAATSWAQLDLSDSKSSTFGLVVASGTSDQILPIFDWAHVPGAGNYLWSFGVTNTGNNFLIRWDMSTHIFTVIRDLGVSGRFGAVYAAADGYLYGADSLSGNIYRVKVTNSTSRGELVGKGPASDGNDGASCPAAN
;
A
#
# COMPACT_ATOMS: atom_id res chain seq x y z
N MET A 1 75.71 -31.66 42.25
CA MET A 1 74.80 -32.44 41.37
C MET A 1 73.47 -31.73 41.29
N ASN A 2 73.06 -31.46 40.05
CA ASN A 2 71.84 -30.82 39.56
C ASN A 2 70.59 -30.85 40.45
N ARG A 3 69.88 -29.72 40.48
CA ARG A 3 68.51 -29.63 39.94
C ARG A 3 68.09 -28.15 39.75
N PHE A 4 68.21 -27.68 38.51
CA PHE A 4 67.47 -26.52 38.02
C PHE A 4 65.98 -26.89 37.96
N VAL A 5 65.13 -26.10 38.61
CA VAL A 5 63.68 -26.11 38.36
C VAL A 5 63.38 -24.85 37.56
N ALA A 6 63.17 -25.02 36.26
CA ALA A 6 62.68 -23.97 35.38
C ALA A 6 61.16 -23.82 35.60
N GLY A 7 60.74 -22.72 36.21
CA GLY A 7 59.34 -22.32 36.25
C GLY A 7 58.96 -21.70 34.91
N PHE A 8 58.16 -22.40 34.10
CA PHE A 8 57.47 -21.81 32.97
C PHE A 8 56.31 -20.95 33.48
N ILE A 9 56.42 -19.62 33.36
CA ILE A 9 55.26 -18.72 33.45
C ILE A 9 54.60 -18.77 32.06
N ALA A 10 53.46 -19.45 31.97
CA ALA A 10 52.59 -19.36 30.80
C ALA A 10 51.91 -17.98 30.81
N VAL A 11 52.40 -17.05 29.99
CA VAL A 11 51.66 -15.84 29.65
C VAL A 11 50.54 -16.27 28.70
N GLY A 12 49.37 -16.57 29.25
CA GLY A 12 48.17 -16.75 28.46
C GLY A 12 47.79 -15.42 27.82
N ILE A 13 48.10 -15.26 26.53
CA ILE A 13 47.47 -14.24 25.70
C ILE A 13 45.99 -14.61 25.64
N PHE A 14 45.18 -13.94 26.46
CA PHE A 14 43.73 -13.91 26.26
C PHE A 14 43.49 -13.18 24.93
N CYS A 15 43.37 -13.94 23.84
CA CYS A 15 42.63 -13.44 22.68
C CYS A 15 41.23 -13.11 23.19
N LEU A 16 40.87 -11.82 23.19
CA LEU A 16 39.47 -11.41 23.25
C LEU A 16 38.72 -12.24 22.20
N PRO A 17 37.60 -12.89 22.55
CA PRO A 17 36.82 -13.61 21.55
C PRO A 17 36.45 -12.63 20.44
N HIS A 18 36.88 -12.94 19.21
CA HIS A 18 36.35 -12.28 18.03
C HIS A 18 34.83 -12.44 18.10
N ILE A 19 34.12 -11.33 18.32
CA ILE A 19 32.68 -11.27 18.05
C ILE A 19 32.55 -11.67 16.58
N ALA A 20 31.95 -12.82 16.32
CA ALA A 20 31.62 -13.22 14.96
C ALA A 20 30.85 -12.06 14.30
N ALA A 21 31.26 -11.66 13.09
CA ALA A 21 30.58 -10.60 12.37
C ALA A 21 29.09 -10.92 12.28
N ASP A 22 28.26 -10.03 12.84
CA ASP A 22 26.82 -10.15 12.73
C ASP A 22 26.44 -10.06 11.24
N PRO A 23 25.56 -10.93 10.72
CA PRO A 23 25.14 -10.84 9.34
C PRO A 23 24.48 -9.47 9.07
N ASN A 24 24.84 -8.86 7.94
CA ASN A 24 24.40 -7.52 7.54
C ASN A 24 22.95 -7.50 7.04
N LEU A 25 22.26 -6.38 7.20
CA LEU A 25 20.92 -6.15 6.65
C LEU A 25 20.99 -5.86 5.14
N PRO A 26 20.09 -6.42 4.30
CA PRO A 26 20.08 -6.14 2.87
C PRO A 26 19.68 -4.69 2.55
N CYS A 27 20.49 -3.98 1.74
CA CYS A 27 20.14 -2.65 1.26
C CYS A 27 19.24 -2.66 0.00
N SER A 28 18.26 -3.57 -0.05
CA SER A 28 17.18 -3.55 -1.03
C SER A 28 15.86 -3.06 -0.44
N SER A 29 15.84 -2.79 0.86
CA SER A 29 14.63 -2.60 1.66
C SER A 29 14.77 -1.40 2.59
N ALA A 30 13.63 -0.93 3.10
CA ALA A 30 13.59 -0.10 4.29
C ALA A 30 13.21 -0.94 5.51
N TYR A 31 13.41 -0.38 6.70
CA TYR A 31 13.14 -1.04 7.96
C TYR A 31 12.31 -0.16 8.87
N LEU A 32 11.42 -0.79 9.61
CA LEU A 32 10.55 -0.13 10.58
C LEU A 32 10.71 -0.84 11.92
N ILE A 33 10.95 -0.08 12.98
CA ILE A 33 10.86 -0.58 14.34
C ILE A 33 9.59 -0.02 15.00
N GLN A 34 8.80 -0.90 15.62
CA GLN A 34 7.60 -0.52 16.35
C GLN A 34 7.66 -0.91 17.82
N ASN A 35 7.22 0.01 18.66
CA ASN A 35 7.08 -0.13 20.10
C ASN A 35 5.60 -0.40 20.43
N ARG A 36 5.14 -1.64 20.24
CA ARG A 36 3.70 -2.02 20.32
C ARG A 36 3.03 -1.69 21.64
N ASP A 37 3.74 -1.89 22.75
CA ASP A 37 3.22 -1.68 24.09
C ASP A 37 4.27 -0.91 24.90
N THR A 38 4.05 0.40 25.06
CA THR A 38 4.88 1.23 25.94
C THR A 38 4.88 0.63 27.35
N GLY A 39 6.01 0.03 27.75
CA GLY A 39 6.18 -0.66 29.04
C GLY A 39 6.35 -2.18 28.98
N SER A 40 6.08 -2.86 27.86
CA SER A 40 6.34 -4.31 27.70
C SER A 40 7.77 -4.61 27.22
N GLY A 41 8.39 -3.66 26.51
CA GLY A 41 9.70 -3.82 25.87
C GLY A 41 9.70 -4.67 24.61
N SER A 42 8.53 -4.94 24.03
CA SER A 42 8.43 -5.59 22.72
C SER A 42 8.67 -4.56 21.63
N ASN A 43 9.89 -4.58 21.09
CA ASN A 43 10.25 -3.87 19.88
C ASN A 43 10.12 -4.86 18.71
N GLU A 44 9.32 -4.55 17.71
CA GLU A 44 9.15 -5.38 16.52
C GLU A 44 9.97 -4.78 15.36
N LEU A 45 10.72 -5.60 14.62
CA LEU A 45 11.40 -5.19 13.39
C LEU A 45 10.65 -5.72 12.18
N TYR A 46 10.33 -4.80 11.28
CA TYR A 46 9.73 -5.07 9.99
C TYR A 46 10.69 -4.71 8.86
N GLU A 47 10.63 -5.47 7.79
CA GLU A 47 11.12 -5.07 6.47
C GLU A 47 9.98 -4.38 5.71
N VAL A 48 10.29 -3.28 5.03
CA VAL A 48 9.35 -2.49 4.24
C VAL A 48 9.81 -2.49 2.79
N ASP A 49 8.98 -3.03 1.90
CA ASP A 49 9.14 -2.87 0.46
C ASP A 49 8.61 -1.49 0.05
N LEU A 50 9.51 -0.55 -0.25
CA LEU A 50 9.16 0.83 -0.62
C LEU A 50 8.41 0.94 -1.96
N ALA A 51 8.35 -0.12 -2.76
CA ALA A 51 7.59 -0.12 -4.00
C ALA A 51 6.11 -0.42 -3.82
N SER A 52 5.81 -1.36 -2.93
CA SER A 52 4.43 -1.79 -2.64
C SER A 52 3.90 -1.29 -1.29
N GLY A 53 4.79 -0.75 -0.44
CA GLY A 53 4.55 -0.46 0.97
C GLY A 53 4.26 -1.70 1.82
N LYS A 54 4.49 -2.92 1.29
CA LYS A 54 4.28 -4.17 2.02
C LYS A 54 5.29 -4.29 3.15
N THR A 55 4.79 -4.59 4.34
CA THR A 55 5.60 -4.83 5.53
C THR A 55 5.67 -6.31 5.88
N THR A 56 6.86 -6.83 6.15
CA THR A 56 7.09 -8.21 6.58
C THR A 56 7.73 -8.19 7.97
N LEU A 57 7.10 -8.83 8.96
CA LEU A 57 7.68 -8.97 10.29
C LEU A 57 8.91 -9.87 10.21
N LEU A 58 10.09 -9.32 10.54
CA LEU A 58 11.34 -10.07 10.61
C LEU A 58 11.59 -10.61 12.00
N ASN A 59 11.27 -9.83 13.04
CA ASN A 59 11.48 -10.21 14.43
C ASN A 59 10.46 -9.50 15.34
N GLY A 60 9.67 -10.28 16.09
CA GLY A 60 8.67 -9.74 17.02
C GLY A 60 9.23 -9.33 18.40
N ASN A 61 10.53 -9.53 18.64
CA ASN A 61 11.17 -9.19 19.90
C ASN A 61 12.64 -8.83 19.71
N VAL A 62 12.89 -7.61 19.24
CA VAL A 62 14.21 -7.00 19.17
C VAL A 62 14.63 -6.58 20.57
N ASN A 63 15.56 -7.33 21.15
CA ASN A 63 16.01 -7.10 22.52
C ASN A 63 17.15 -6.07 22.56
N ALA A 64 16.90 -4.88 23.11
CA ALA A 64 17.89 -3.83 23.30
C ALA A 64 18.28 -3.57 24.77
N GLY A 65 17.93 -4.47 25.70
CA GLY A 65 18.23 -4.28 27.12
C GLY A 65 17.27 -5.03 28.06
N PRO A 66 17.10 -4.59 29.31
CA PRO A 66 16.07 -5.11 30.20
C PRO A 66 14.67 -5.02 29.56
N PRO A 67 13.73 -5.91 29.95
CA PRO A 67 12.32 -5.78 29.55
C PRO A 67 11.81 -4.36 29.79
N GLY A 68 11.05 -3.83 28.83
CA GLY A 68 10.58 -2.45 28.80
C GLY A 68 11.44 -1.48 27.98
N SER A 69 12.66 -1.84 27.57
CA SER A 69 13.54 -0.90 26.84
C SER A 69 12.98 -0.56 25.45
N ALA A 70 12.87 0.72 25.14
CA ALA A 70 12.33 1.21 23.87
C ALA A 70 13.45 1.63 22.92
N ILE A 71 13.32 1.25 21.65
CA ILE A 71 14.22 1.65 20.57
C ILE A 71 13.62 2.84 19.81
N ASN A 72 14.46 3.84 19.51
CA ASN A 72 14.07 5.02 18.74
C ASN A 72 15.28 5.74 18.12
N ALA A 73 15.00 6.81 17.37
CA ALA A 73 15.92 7.57 16.53
C ALA A 73 16.75 6.70 15.56
N ILE A 74 16.19 5.69 14.90
CA ILE A 74 16.96 4.72 14.11
C ILE A 74 17.43 5.27 12.76
N GLY A 75 18.52 4.74 12.21
CA GLY A 75 19.01 5.10 10.89
C GLY A 75 19.87 4.00 10.29
N PHE A 76 19.77 3.79 8.97
CA PHE A 76 20.53 2.75 8.28
C PHE A 76 21.89 3.30 7.84
N ASN A 77 22.98 2.70 8.34
CA ASN A 77 24.32 3.05 7.89
C ASN A 77 24.71 2.25 6.64
N SER A 78 24.68 2.90 5.48
CA SER A 78 25.05 2.27 4.19
C SER A 78 26.51 1.81 4.11
N ARG A 79 27.38 2.25 5.02
CA ARG A 79 28.81 1.90 5.03
C ARG A 79 29.10 0.52 5.61
N ASP A 80 28.29 0.08 6.57
CA ASP A 80 28.46 -1.20 7.26
C ASP A 80 27.20 -2.08 7.22
N SER A 81 26.08 -1.55 6.70
CA SER A 81 24.80 -2.23 6.56
C SER A 81 24.17 -2.67 7.89
N PHE A 82 24.34 -1.83 8.91
CA PHE A 82 23.61 -1.93 10.18
C PHE A 82 22.63 -0.78 10.35
N ILE A 83 21.56 -1.03 11.12
CA ILE A 83 20.76 0.06 11.69
C ILE A 83 21.43 0.49 12.98
N TYR A 84 21.61 1.80 13.15
CA TYR A 84 22.00 2.41 14.41
C TYR A 84 20.82 3.12 15.01
N GLY A 85 20.75 3.18 16.34
CA GLY A 85 19.64 3.81 17.02
C GLY A 85 19.96 4.02 18.48
N THR A 86 18.96 4.43 19.24
CA THR A 86 19.06 4.61 20.68
C THR A 86 18.12 3.65 21.39
N ALA A 87 18.61 3.03 22.46
CA ALA A 87 17.77 2.24 23.36
C ALA A 87 17.71 2.92 24.72
N THR A 88 16.50 3.21 25.19
CA THR A 88 16.26 3.74 26.53
C THR A 88 16.04 2.59 27.49
N ASN A 89 16.93 2.44 28.47
CA ASN A 89 16.81 1.43 29.51
C ASN A 89 15.66 1.79 30.45
N ALA A 90 14.64 0.93 30.50
CA ALA A 90 13.44 1.17 31.30
C ALA A 90 13.68 1.20 32.82
N ALA A 91 14.77 0.59 33.32
CA ALA A 91 15.03 0.48 34.75
C ALA A 91 15.63 1.76 35.36
N ASN A 92 16.42 2.50 34.59
CA ASN A 92 17.19 3.65 35.09
C ASN A 92 17.15 4.89 34.16
N GLY A 93 16.51 4.78 33.00
CA GLY A 93 16.40 5.86 32.01
C GLY A 93 17.68 6.15 31.23
N THR A 94 18.75 5.37 31.37
CA THR A 94 19.98 5.59 30.58
C THR A 94 19.73 5.27 29.12
N ARG A 95 20.25 6.09 28.21
CA ARG A 95 20.12 5.87 26.77
C ARG A 95 21.46 5.43 26.20
N ASN A 96 21.48 4.33 25.48
CA ASN A 96 22.70 3.81 24.84
C ASN A 96 22.54 3.76 23.33
N LEU A 97 23.65 4.01 22.63
CA LEU A 97 23.73 3.70 21.20
C LEU A 97 23.58 2.19 21.03
N ILE A 98 22.74 1.77 20.10
CA ILE A 98 22.59 0.39 19.70
C ILE A 98 22.93 0.21 18.24
N ARG A 99 23.24 -1.03 17.88
CA ARG A 99 23.40 -1.48 16.50
C ARG A 99 22.55 -2.72 16.27
N VAL A 100 21.76 -2.74 15.20
CA VAL A 100 20.86 -3.82 14.84
C VAL A 100 21.28 -4.40 13.49
N GLY A 101 21.55 -5.71 13.46
CA GLY A 101 21.91 -6.49 12.26
C GLY A 101 20.77 -7.38 11.76
N ALA A 102 21.10 -8.30 10.85
CA ALA A 102 20.12 -9.18 10.21
C ALA A 102 19.29 -9.98 11.23
N GLY A 103 17.99 -10.13 10.92
CA GLY A 103 17.02 -10.79 11.80
C GLY A 103 16.72 -10.02 13.09
N GLY A 104 17.13 -8.75 13.19
CA GLY A 104 16.89 -7.93 14.39
C GLY A 104 17.83 -8.27 15.55
N LYS A 105 19.03 -8.79 15.27
CA LYS A 105 20.04 -9.02 16.30
C LYS A 105 20.60 -7.67 16.75
N THR A 106 20.36 -7.32 18.00
CA THR A 106 20.76 -6.03 18.57
C THR A 106 21.95 -6.16 19.50
N THR A 107 22.90 -5.24 19.36
CA THR A 107 24.05 -5.04 20.25
C THR A 107 23.93 -3.67 20.90
N VAL A 108 23.95 -3.63 22.23
CA VAL A 108 24.06 -2.37 22.99
C VAL A 108 25.54 -1.99 23.05
N LEU A 109 25.86 -0.80 22.56
CA LEU A 109 27.22 -0.27 22.59
C LEU A 109 27.44 0.50 23.90
N PRO A 110 28.65 0.46 24.50
CA PRO A 110 28.96 1.16 25.75
C PRO A 110 29.17 2.67 25.54
N ILE A 111 28.23 3.29 24.82
CA ILE A 111 28.22 4.70 24.45
C ILE A 111 26.89 5.25 24.97
N GLU A 112 26.96 6.20 25.88
CA GLU A 112 25.78 6.83 26.48
C GLU A 112 25.39 8.09 25.70
N ILE A 113 24.09 8.26 25.45
CA ILE A 113 23.50 9.44 24.84
C ILE A 113 22.90 10.30 25.96
N SER A 114 23.30 11.57 26.02
CA SER A 114 23.06 12.45 27.16
C SER A 114 21.66 13.09 27.20
N PHE A 115 20.81 12.84 26.21
CA PHE A 115 19.45 13.37 26.14
C PHE A 115 18.49 12.36 25.50
N ASP A 116 17.18 12.52 25.73
CA ASP A 116 16.13 11.72 25.10
C ASP A 116 16.16 11.89 23.60
N THR A 117 16.11 10.83 22.81
CA THR A 117 16.19 10.89 21.34
C THR A 117 14.90 10.41 20.70
N VAL A 118 14.37 11.22 19.78
CA VAL A 118 13.07 10.96 19.13
C VAL A 118 13.19 10.83 17.63
N VAL A 119 14.20 11.47 17.03
CA VAL A 119 14.40 11.55 15.59
C VAL A 119 15.86 11.23 15.32
N GLY A 120 16.15 10.35 14.36
CA GLY A 120 17.52 10.02 13.99
C GLY A 120 17.62 9.47 12.58
N ASP A 121 18.78 9.67 11.93
CA ASP A 121 19.13 8.95 10.70
C ASP A 121 20.63 9.09 10.39
N VAL A 122 21.16 8.24 9.51
CA VAL A 122 22.57 8.23 9.09
C VAL A 122 22.71 8.83 7.70
N ALA A 123 23.48 9.92 7.59
CA ALA A 123 23.79 10.51 6.30
C ALA A 123 24.80 9.66 5.49
N ALA A 124 24.90 9.89 4.18
CA ALA A 124 25.77 9.10 3.29
C ALA A 124 27.27 9.12 3.68
N ASN A 125 27.72 10.13 4.42
CA ASN A 125 29.07 10.20 4.97
C ASN A 125 29.29 9.32 6.22
N GLY A 126 28.27 8.60 6.68
CA GLY A 126 28.30 7.77 7.89
C GLY A 126 28.17 8.59 9.18
N GLN A 127 27.75 9.84 9.10
CA GLN A 127 27.43 10.62 10.30
C GLN A 127 25.99 10.36 10.70
N TYR A 128 25.79 9.97 11.95
CA TYR A 128 24.48 9.73 12.54
C TYR A 128 24.02 10.97 13.28
N TYR A 129 22.87 11.50 12.90
CA TYR A 129 22.29 12.70 13.49
C TYR A 129 21.09 12.31 14.31
N ILE A 130 20.99 12.86 15.52
CA ILE A 130 19.89 12.63 16.45
C ILE A 130 19.36 13.93 17.01
N ARG A 131 18.08 13.96 17.36
CA ARG A 131 17.39 15.12 17.95
C ARG A 131 16.50 14.72 19.12
N SER A 132 16.34 15.64 20.08
CA SER A 132 15.85 15.26 21.40
C SER A 132 14.33 15.17 21.61
N THR A 133 13.53 15.83 20.78
CA THR A 133 12.09 15.92 20.98
C THR A 133 11.38 16.08 19.65
N ALA A 134 10.17 15.53 19.57
CA ALA A 134 9.26 15.82 18.47
C ALA A 134 8.63 17.23 18.56
N GLY A 135 8.79 17.92 19.70
CA GLY A 135 8.21 19.25 19.96
C GLY A 135 8.86 20.39 19.18
N VAL A 136 8.55 21.64 19.58
CA VAL A 136 8.91 22.86 18.84
C VAL A 136 9.91 23.75 19.59
N GLY A 137 10.55 24.66 18.85
CA GLY A 137 11.45 25.70 19.37
C GLY A 137 12.92 25.34 19.14
N ASN A 138 13.80 25.77 20.05
CA ASN A 138 15.22 25.44 20.00
C ASN A 138 15.46 24.01 20.48
N VAL A 139 15.52 23.09 19.54
CA VAL A 139 15.61 21.66 19.81
C VAL A 139 17.05 21.17 19.78
N PRO A 140 17.52 20.48 20.83
CA PRO A 140 18.85 19.88 20.86
C PRO A 140 19.06 18.83 19.76
N TRP A 141 20.26 18.82 19.19
CA TRP A 141 20.75 17.80 18.27
C TRP A 141 22.18 17.37 18.63
N ALA A 142 22.54 16.17 18.20
CA ALA A 142 23.91 15.66 18.26
C ALA A 142 24.26 14.91 16.97
N GLN A 143 25.54 14.96 16.61
CA GLN A 143 26.15 14.26 15.50
C GLN A 143 27.15 13.25 16.05
N LEU A 144 26.99 11.99 15.66
CA LEU A 144 27.88 10.89 16.00
C LEU A 144 28.64 10.43 14.76
N ASP A 145 29.89 10.04 14.94
CA ASP A 145 30.72 9.46 13.89
C ASP A 145 30.51 7.94 13.80
N LEU A 146 29.88 7.48 12.71
CA LEU A 146 29.78 6.07 12.33
C LEU A 146 30.43 5.81 10.97
N SER A 147 31.36 6.68 10.55
CA SER A 147 31.93 6.68 9.19
C SER A 147 32.79 5.45 8.89
N ASP A 148 33.54 4.99 9.88
CA ASP A 148 34.37 3.78 9.85
C ASP A 148 34.56 3.26 11.28
N SER A 149 34.36 1.96 11.50
CA SER A 149 34.65 1.28 12.77
C SER A 149 36.08 1.46 13.30
N ASN A 150 37.04 1.80 12.43
CA ASN A 150 38.42 2.10 12.81
C ASN A 150 38.67 3.58 13.14
N SER A 151 37.67 4.45 12.95
CA SER A 151 37.79 5.87 13.29
C SER A 151 38.09 6.03 14.79
N PRO A 152 39.04 6.89 15.19
CA PRO A 152 39.32 7.16 16.59
C PRO A 152 38.12 7.80 17.33
N THR A 153 37.17 8.35 16.57
CA THR A 153 35.93 8.94 17.07
C THR A 153 34.70 8.10 16.81
N PHE A 154 34.84 6.86 16.32
CA PHE A 154 33.71 5.97 16.07
C PHE A 154 32.80 5.84 17.31
N GLY A 155 31.51 6.05 17.10
CA GLY A 155 30.48 6.05 18.13
C GLY A 155 30.51 7.24 19.09
N ARG A 156 31.36 8.25 18.87
CA ARG A 156 31.42 9.45 19.73
C ARG A 156 30.59 10.58 19.16
N VAL A 157 30.01 11.38 20.04
CA VAL A 157 29.46 12.70 19.68
C VAL A 157 30.61 13.60 19.24
N VAL A 158 30.59 14.03 17.99
CA VAL A 158 31.61 14.91 17.39
C VAL A 158 31.13 16.36 17.25
N ALA A 159 29.82 16.58 17.27
CA ALA A 159 29.21 17.90 17.33
C ALA A 159 27.84 17.81 18.01
N SER A 160 27.40 18.92 18.62
CA SER A 160 26.05 19.07 19.17
C SER A 160 25.67 20.54 19.21
N GLY A 161 24.36 20.80 19.31
CA GLY A 161 23.85 22.17 19.36
C GLY A 161 22.33 22.20 19.50
N THR A 162 21.74 23.34 19.18
CA THR A 162 20.29 23.50 19.05
C THR A 162 19.94 24.06 17.68
N SER A 163 18.74 23.76 17.19
CA SER A 163 18.20 24.32 15.95
C SER A 163 16.80 24.87 16.21
N ASP A 164 16.43 26.00 15.60
CA ASP A 164 15.06 26.49 15.65
C ASP A 164 14.18 25.68 14.70
N SER A 165 13.23 24.91 15.23
CA SER A 165 12.33 24.06 14.43
C SER A 165 11.25 24.84 13.65
N LEU A 166 11.26 26.17 13.69
CA LEU A 166 10.29 27.03 12.99
C LEU A 166 8.84 26.82 13.46
N GLY A 167 8.65 26.36 14.70
CA GLY A 167 7.32 25.99 15.20
C GLY A 167 6.78 24.66 14.64
N LEU A 168 7.61 23.90 13.92
CA LEU A 168 7.25 22.61 13.36
C LEU A 168 7.60 21.48 14.33
N ALA A 169 6.61 20.62 14.57
CA ALA A 169 6.80 19.31 15.20
C ALA A 169 7.11 18.28 14.11
N MET A 170 8.00 17.34 14.42
CA MET A 170 8.49 16.31 13.50
C MET A 170 8.84 15.07 14.32
N PHE A 171 8.46 13.90 13.84
CA PHE A 171 8.59 12.66 14.61
C PHE A 171 9.65 11.72 14.06
N ASP A 172 10.09 11.91 12.82
CA ASP A 172 11.24 11.22 12.24
C ASP A 172 11.80 12.01 11.03
N TRP A 173 12.98 11.66 10.50
CA TRP A 173 13.57 12.22 9.30
C TRP A 173 14.34 11.15 8.50
N ALA A 174 14.67 11.44 7.24
CA ALA A 174 15.54 10.57 6.47
C ALA A 174 16.52 11.35 5.59
N HIS A 175 17.72 10.80 5.40
CA HIS A 175 18.66 11.25 4.39
C HIS A 175 18.25 10.71 3.01
N VAL A 176 17.92 11.61 2.08
CA VAL A 176 17.46 11.22 0.73
C VAL A 176 18.62 11.22 -0.27
N PRO A 177 18.98 10.07 -0.87
CA PRO A 177 20.06 9.99 -1.86
C PRO A 177 19.87 10.98 -3.01
N GLY A 178 20.93 11.71 -3.35
CA GLY A 178 20.92 12.67 -4.46
C GLY A 178 20.14 13.96 -4.22
N ALA A 179 19.56 14.16 -3.03
CA ALA A 179 18.77 15.35 -2.69
C ALA A 179 19.55 16.42 -1.90
N GLY A 180 20.88 16.35 -1.91
CA GLY A 180 21.78 17.24 -1.16
C GLY A 180 22.04 16.79 0.27
N ASP A 181 22.86 17.56 0.97
CA ASP A 181 23.33 17.29 2.34
C ASP A 181 22.26 17.71 3.38
N TYR A 182 21.10 17.05 3.31
CA TYR A 182 19.94 17.37 4.15
C TYR A 182 19.31 16.11 4.76
N LEU A 183 18.70 16.30 5.92
CA LEU A 183 17.73 15.37 6.49
C LEU A 183 16.33 15.91 6.23
N TRP A 184 15.47 15.11 5.62
CA TRP A 184 14.13 15.50 5.18
C TRP A 184 13.06 14.88 6.07
N SER A 185 11.97 15.61 6.29
CA SER A 185 10.87 15.16 7.16
C SER A 185 9.54 15.74 6.70
N TYR A 186 8.45 15.15 7.20
CA TYR A 186 7.13 15.78 7.21
C TYR A 186 6.93 16.40 8.59
N GLY A 187 6.78 17.72 8.62
CA GLY A 187 6.51 18.46 9.86
C GLY A 187 5.13 19.10 9.82
N PHE A 188 4.59 19.44 10.99
CA PHE A 188 3.34 20.22 11.08
C PHE A 188 3.47 21.33 12.13
N MET A 189 2.67 22.38 11.99
CA MET A 189 2.65 23.50 12.94
C MET A 189 1.99 23.04 14.25
N TYR A 190 2.75 22.90 15.33
CA TYR A 190 2.21 22.43 16.61
C TYR A 190 1.19 23.43 17.20
N PRO A 191 0.07 22.95 17.80
CA PRO A 191 -0.38 21.57 17.96
C PRO A 191 -1.28 21.05 16.83
N ASN A 192 -1.33 21.73 15.67
CA ASN A 192 -2.29 21.47 14.60
C ASN A 192 -1.72 20.48 13.56
N GLU A 193 -2.20 19.24 13.62
CA GLU A 193 -1.75 18.14 12.74
C GLU A 193 -2.44 18.13 11.36
N ASP A 194 -3.32 19.10 11.10
CA ASP A 194 -4.16 19.15 9.89
C ASP A 194 -3.38 19.53 8.63
N LYS A 195 -2.16 20.06 8.77
CA LYS A 195 -1.37 20.60 7.66
C LYS A 195 0.10 20.22 7.80
N ASN A 196 0.48 19.11 7.17
CA ASN A 196 1.89 18.74 7.03
C ASN A 196 2.58 19.54 5.92
N VAL A 197 3.87 19.75 6.13
CA VAL A 197 4.79 20.46 5.24
C VAL A 197 6.02 19.60 5.03
N LEU A 198 6.59 19.67 3.84
CA LEU A 198 7.92 19.15 3.58
C LEU A 198 8.92 20.10 4.23
N VAL A 199 9.79 19.57 5.08
CA VAL A 199 10.85 20.31 5.75
C VAL A 199 12.17 19.60 5.54
N ARG A 200 13.25 20.38 5.47
CA ARG A 200 14.62 19.86 5.44
C ARG A 200 15.48 20.53 6.49
N TRP A 201 16.43 19.79 7.04
CA TRP A 201 17.46 20.26 7.95
C TRP A 201 18.82 20.14 7.27
N ASP A 202 19.53 21.26 7.18
CA ASP A 202 20.86 21.32 6.58
C ASP A 202 21.90 20.75 7.56
N ILE A 203 22.65 19.72 7.13
CA ILE A 203 23.61 19.05 8.02
C ILE A 203 24.89 19.88 8.22
N GLN A 204 25.12 20.93 7.43
CA GLN A 204 26.28 21.82 7.55
C GLN A 204 25.94 23.04 8.39
N SER A 205 24.79 23.67 8.14
CA SER A 205 24.37 24.88 8.86
C SER A 205 23.49 24.59 10.09
N HIS A 206 23.02 23.36 10.23
CA HIS A 206 22.12 22.91 11.30
C HIS A 206 20.83 23.74 11.39
N ALA A 207 20.30 24.16 10.24
CA ALA A 207 19.12 25.02 10.14
C ALA A 207 17.98 24.32 9.39
N TYR A 208 16.75 24.57 9.82
CA TYR A 208 15.55 24.09 9.16
C TYR A 208 15.09 25.03 8.04
N VAL A 209 14.51 24.45 7.00
CA VAL A 209 13.80 25.17 5.94
C VAL A 209 12.48 24.46 5.66
N LYS A 210 11.37 25.19 5.80
CA LYS A 210 10.08 24.76 5.24
C LYS A 210 10.14 24.88 3.72
N VAL A 211 9.85 23.78 3.03
CA VAL A 211 9.98 23.68 1.57
C VAL A 211 8.63 23.92 0.89
N ARG A 212 7.60 23.16 1.23
CA ARG A 212 6.23 23.32 0.70
C ARG A 212 5.18 22.64 1.57
N ASP A 213 3.92 22.99 1.37
CA ASP A 213 2.79 22.28 1.98
C ASP A 213 2.55 20.95 1.25
N LEU A 214 2.18 19.90 1.99
CA LEU A 214 1.97 18.54 1.45
C LEU A 214 0.49 18.20 1.20
N GLY A 215 -0.44 18.96 1.77
CA GLY A 215 -1.88 18.67 1.63
C GLY A 215 -2.33 17.39 2.34
N ILE A 216 -1.52 16.85 3.26
CA ILE A 216 -1.82 15.69 4.11
C ILE A 216 -1.79 16.07 5.59
N SER A 217 -2.45 15.29 6.42
CA SER A 217 -2.54 15.46 7.88
C SER A 217 -1.97 14.26 8.63
N GLY A 218 -1.74 14.40 9.94
CA GLY A 218 -1.32 13.32 10.84
C GLY A 218 0.13 13.41 11.34
N ARG A 219 0.53 12.44 12.17
CA ARG A 219 1.88 12.33 12.74
C ARG A 219 2.67 11.27 12.00
N TYR A 220 3.74 11.67 11.33
CA TYR A 220 4.58 10.77 10.56
C TYR A 220 5.80 10.35 11.37
N GLY A 221 5.66 9.21 12.04
CA GLY A 221 6.65 8.70 12.99
C GLY A 221 7.71 7.79 12.38
N ALA A 222 7.58 7.38 11.12
CA ALA A 222 8.64 6.65 10.43
C ALA A 222 8.85 7.23 9.04
N MET A 223 10.11 7.48 8.70
CA MET A 223 10.56 8.03 7.43
C MET A 223 11.49 7.06 6.73
N TYR A 224 11.37 7.01 5.40
CA TYR A 224 12.23 6.18 4.56
C TYR A 224 12.64 6.96 3.32
N ALA A 225 13.80 6.64 2.76
CA ALA A 225 14.26 7.24 1.52
C ALA A 225 14.66 6.19 0.48
N SER A 226 14.53 6.57 -0.78
CA SER A 226 14.88 5.74 -1.93
C SER A 226 15.87 6.43 -2.87
N ALA A 227 16.59 5.64 -3.67
CA ALA A 227 17.60 6.13 -4.61
C ALA A 227 17.07 7.08 -5.69
N ASP A 228 15.77 7.06 -5.99
CA ASP A 228 15.12 7.90 -7.00
C ASP A 228 14.65 9.27 -6.45
N GLY A 229 15.03 9.61 -5.21
CA GLY A 229 14.83 10.92 -4.62
C GLY A 229 13.44 11.13 -3.98
N TYR A 230 12.73 10.04 -3.66
CA TYR A 230 11.51 10.10 -2.87
C TYR A 230 11.82 9.97 -1.37
N LEU A 231 11.11 10.78 -0.59
CA LEU A 231 10.91 10.59 0.84
C LEU A 231 9.55 9.92 1.03
N TYR A 232 9.50 8.91 1.89
CA TYR A 232 8.31 8.20 2.31
C TYR A 232 8.08 8.49 3.80
N GLY A 233 6.84 8.71 4.19
CA GLY A 233 6.45 8.88 5.59
C GLY A 233 5.26 7.99 5.91
N GLU A 234 5.36 7.24 7.00
CA GLU A 234 4.28 6.43 7.56
C GLU A 234 3.61 7.17 8.73
N GLU A 235 2.30 7.36 8.63
CA GLU A 235 1.48 8.00 9.65
C GLU A 235 1.19 7.02 10.80
N SER A 236 1.60 7.37 12.02
CA SER A 236 1.60 6.49 13.19
C SER A 236 0.24 5.92 13.56
N GLY A 237 -0.84 6.73 13.45
CA GLY A 237 -2.18 6.30 13.86
C GLY A 237 -2.87 5.33 12.90
N SER A 238 -2.62 5.49 11.61
CA SER A 238 -3.32 4.77 10.53
C SER A 238 -2.45 3.78 9.77
N GLY A 239 -1.12 3.87 9.94
CA GLY A 239 -0.13 3.15 9.15
C GLY A 239 -0.03 3.67 7.70
N SER A 240 -0.69 4.77 7.34
CA SER A 240 -0.74 5.26 5.96
C SER A 240 0.62 5.76 5.50
N ILE A 241 1.13 5.21 4.40
CA ILE A 241 2.43 5.56 3.81
C ILE A 241 2.21 6.48 2.62
N TYR A 242 2.77 7.69 2.71
CA TYR A 242 2.78 8.68 1.64
C TYR A 242 4.20 8.98 1.20
N ARG A 243 4.42 9.19 -0.09
CA ARG A 243 5.72 9.62 -0.61
C ARG A 243 5.64 10.93 -1.37
N VAL A 244 6.78 11.61 -1.40
CA VAL A 244 6.96 12.85 -2.14
C VAL A 244 8.36 12.90 -2.74
N LYS A 245 8.46 13.39 -3.97
CA LYS A 245 9.77 13.67 -4.57
C LYS A 245 10.31 14.97 -3.99
N VAL A 246 11.43 14.92 -3.28
CA VAL A 246 11.88 16.05 -2.45
C VAL A 246 12.52 17.19 -3.26
N ALA A 247 13.13 16.85 -4.40
CA ALA A 247 13.76 17.81 -5.31
C ALA A 247 12.82 18.37 -6.39
N ASP A 248 11.57 17.89 -6.47
CA ASP A 248 10.57 18.34 -7.44
C ASP A 248 9.38 18.95 -6.70
N SER A 249 9.31 20.29 -6.69
CA SER A 249 8.24 21.03 -6.03
C SER A 249 6.87 20.90 -6.70
N THR A 250 6.81 20.32 -7.90
CA THR A 250 5.56 20.11 -8.65
C THR A 250 5.03 18.68 -8.53
N ALA A 251 5.87 17.73 -8.12
CA ALA A 251 5.48 16.35 -7.91
C ALA A 251 4.34 16.26 -6.86
N PRO A 252 3.26 15.51 -7.13
CA PRO A 252 2.19 15.33 -6.16
C PRO A 252 2.68 14.52 -4.95
N VAL A 253 1.95 14.63 -3.85
CA VAL A 253 2.06 13.67 -2.75
C VAL A 253 1.27 12.43 -3.11
N GLU A 254 1.88 11.27 -3.00
CA GLU A 254 1.31 10.01 -3.45
C GLU A 254 1.08 9.09 -2.24
N PHE A 255 -0.16 8.62 -2.06
CA PHE A 255 -0.43 7.51 -1.14
C PHE A 255 0.01 6.20 -1.78
N ILE A 256 0.78 5.39 -1.05
CA ILE A 256 1.37 4.14 -1.58
C ILE A 256 0.77 2.89 -0.95
N ALA A 257 0.58 2.87 0.38
CA ALA A 257 0.06 1.69 1.10
C ALA A 257 -0.33 2.03 2.55
N LYS A 258 -0.77 1.00 3.29
CA LYS A 258 -0.79 1.03 4.77
C LYS A 258 0.15 -0.03 5.33
N GLY A 259 1.06 0.38 6.20
CA GLY A 259 1.84 -0.47 7.09
C GLY A 259 1.09 -0.78 8.41
N PRO A 260 1.74 -1.46 9.36
CA PRO A 260 1.18 -1.69 10.68
C PRO A 260 1.09 -0.36 11.44
N ALA A 261 -0.04 -0.06 12.09
CA ALA A 261 -0.17 1.17 12.88
C ALA A 261 0.37 0.99 14.30
N SER A 262 1.07 1.99 14.82
CA SER A 262 1.57 2.02 16.21
C SER A 262 1.94 3.46 16.62
N SER A 263 1.81 3.75 17.92
CA SER A 263 2.12 5.06 18.49
C SER A 263 3.61 5.29 18.73
N GLY A 264 4.44 4.24 18.62
CA GLY A 264 5.89 4.32 18.60
C GLY A 264 6.40 3.62 17.36
N ASN A 265 6.71 4.40 16.33
CA ASN A 265 7.25 3.94 15.06
C ASN A 265 8.53 4.70 14.82
N ASP A 266 9.45 4.07 14.10
CA ASP A 266 10.65 4.73 13.63
C ASP A 266 11.21 4.03 12.40
N GLY A 267 11.65 4.80 11.41
CA GLY A 267 11.98 4.34 10.07
C GLY A 267 13.47 4.44 9.77
N ALA A 268 14.01 3.44 9.06
CA ALA A 268 15.37 3.47 8.54
C ALA A 268 15.40 2.97 7.10
N GLY A 269 15.59 3.89 6.15
CA GLY A 269 15.73 3.57 4.73
C GLY A 269 17.20 3.49 4.33
N CYS A 270 17.61 2.40 3.65
CA CYS A 270 19.00 2.29 3.21
C CYS A 270 19.33 3.17 1.98
N GLY A 271 18.32 3.77 1.33
CA GLY A 271 18.51 4.56 0.11
C GLY A 271 18.93 3.75 -1.12
N GLY A 272 18.80 2.42 -1.07
CA GLY A 272 19.15 1.49 -2.14
C GLY A 272 18.23 1.59 -3.35
N PRO A 273 18.57 0.90 -4.46
CA PRO A 273 17.71 0.83 -5.63
C PRO A 273 16.37 0.22 -5.21
N LEU A 274 15.28 0.92 -5.53
CA LEU A 274 13.94 0.38 -5.34
C LEU A 274 13.85 -0.95 -6.11
N ALA A 275 13.21 -1.96 -5.51
CA ALA A 275 12.51 -2.93 -6.33
C ALA A 275 11.64 -2.14 -7.33
N PRO A 276 11.57 -2.51 -8.62
CA PRO A 276 10.86 -1.70 -9.60
C PRO A 276 9.50 -1.32 -9.05
N LEU A 277 9.27 -0.02 -8.89
CA LEU A 277 7.92 0.49 -8.67
C LEU A 277 7.03 -0.15 -9.75
N PRO A 278 5.80 -0.54 -9.42
CA PRO A 278 4.83 -0.81 -10.46
C PRO A 278 4.88 0.40 -11.42
N PRO A 279 5.16 0.18 -12.72
CA PRO A 279 5.73 1.22 -13.55
C PRO A 279 4.83 2.46 -13.57
N THR A 280 5.38 3.60 -13.17
CA THR A 280 4.81 4.93 -13.40
C THR A 280 4.93 5.37 -14.87
N GLY A 281 5.40 4.46 -15.74
CA GLY A 281 5.29 4.57 -17.20
C GLY A 281 3.85 4.36 -17.69
N PRO A 282 3.61 4.39 -19.01
CA PRO A 282 2.31 3.98 -19.55
C PRO A 282 1.97 2.60 -18.97
N LEU A 283 0.80 2.51 -18.31
CA LEU A 283 0.35 1.28 -17.67
C LEU A 283 0.54 0.10 -18.61
N SER A 284 1.20 -0.97 -18.17
CA SER A 284 1.26 -2.19 -18.96
C SER A 284 -0.13 -2.86 -18.99
N PRO A 285 -0.58 -3.41 -20.13
CA PRO A 285 -1.79 -4.24 -20.18
C PRO A 285 -1.70 -5.45 -19.25
N LEU A 286 -2.82 -5.83 -18.65
CA LEU A 286 -2.99 -7.11 -17.97
C LEU A 286 -2.98 -8.24 -19.00
N LYS A 287 -2.37 -9.37 -18.61
CA LYS A 287 -2.49 -10.61 -19.39
C LYS A 287 -3.81 -11.29 -19.07
N CYS A 288 -4.57 -11.62 -20.10
CA CYS A 288 -5.78 -12.42 -19.96
C CYS A 288 -5.44 -13.90 -19.71
N SER A 289 -4.93 -14.20 -18.51
CA SER A 289 -4.41 -15.53 -18.14
C SER A 289 -5.27 -16.29 -17.13
N SER A 290 -6.34 -15.68 -16.62
CA SER A 290 -7.30 -16.26 -15.69
C SER A 290 -8.71 -16.10 -16.23
N ALA A 291 -9.70 -16.82 -15.71
CA ALA A 291 -11.09 -16.75 -16.19
C ALA A 291 -11.70 -15.34 -16.03
N GLY A 292 -11.31 -14.62 -14.98
CA GLY A 292 -11.76 -13.25 -14.75
C GLY A 292 -10.97 -12.56 -13.64
N TYR A 293 -11.47 -11.40 -13.24
CA TYR A 293 -10.98 -10.62 -12.13
C TYR A 293 -12.10 -10.25 -11.18
N LEU A 294 -11.76 -10.07 -9.90
CA LEU A 294 -12.66 -9.54 -8.88
C LEU A 294 -11.99 -8.30 -8.28
N ILE A 295 -12.72 -7.21 -8.15
CA ILE A 295 -12.31 -6.08 -7.31
C ILE A 295 -13.17 -6.09 -6.04
N GLN A 296 -12.51 -6.08 -4.89
CA GLN A 296 -13.17 -6.25 -3.59
C GLN A 296 -12.82 -5.14 -2.61
N ASN A 297 -13.84 -4.66 -1.91
CA ASN A 297 -13.72 -3.74 -0.81
C ASN A 297 -13.88 -4.50 0.51
N THR A 298 -12.78 -4.77 1.19
CA THR A 298 -12.74 -5.77 2.25
C THR A 298 -13.30 -5.32 3.59
N LYS A 299 -13.75 -4.07 3.71
CA LYS A 299 -14.45 -3.57 4.89
C LYS A 299 -15.39 -2.42 4.52
N PRO A 300 -16.69 -2.48 4.87
CA PRO A 300 -17.60 -1.34 4.76
C PRO A 300 -16.99 -0.07 5.38
N GLY A 301 -16.93 1.01 4.61
CA GLY A 301 -16.29 2.26 5.05
C GLY A 301 -14.76 2.29 4.94
N SER A 302 -14.11 1.28 4.34
CA SER A 302 -12.69 1.31 4.00
C SER A 302 -12.47 1.73 2.55
N ASP A 303 -11.37 2.41 2.34
CA ASP A 303 -10.90 2.96 1.07
C ASP A 303 -10.03 1.97 0.26
N LEU A 304 -10.01 0.69 0.66
CA LEU A 304 -9.07 -0.29 0.15
C LEU A 304 -9.77 -1.18 -0.88
N ASN A 305 -9.25 -1.20 -2.11
CA ASN A 305 -9.72 -2.07 -3.18
C ASN A 305 -8.68 -3.16 -3.44
N TRP A 306 -9.09 -4.42 -3.36
CA TRP A 306 -8.23 -5.59 -3.59
C TRP A 306 -8.59 -6.22 -4.91
N LEU A 307 -7.63 -6.31 -5.83
CA LEU A 307 -7.78 -6.99 -7.09
C LEU A 307 -7.33 -8.44 -6.95
N TYR A 308 -8.22 -9.33 -7.35
CA TYR A 308 -7.97 -10.76 -7.49
C TYR A 308 -8.10 -11.17 -8.95
N SER A 309 -7.31 -12.16 -9.35
CA SER A 309 -7.62 -12.98 -10.52
C SER A 309 -8.38 -14.22 -10.06
N VAL A 310 -9.29 -14.73 -10.88
CA VAL A 310 -10.09 -15.91 -10.55
C VAL A 310 -10.09 -16.89 -11.73
N ASP A 311 -9.92 -18.18 -11.44
CA ASP A 311 -9.96 -19.25 -12.44
C ASP A 311 -11.33 -19.94 -12.51
N VAL A 312 -11.50 -20.85 -13.47
CA VAL A 312 -12.78 -21.58 -13.70
C VAL A 312 -13.19 -22.51 -12.54
N SER A 313 -12.29 -22.80 -11.60
CA SER A 313 -12.59 -23.54 -10.37
C SER A 313 -13.09 -22.63 -9.24
N GLY A 314 -13.12 -21.31 -9.46
CA GLY A 314 -13.44 -20.32 -8.45
C GLY A 314 -12.27 -20.04 -7.48
N LYS A 315 -11.06 -20.48 -7.80
CA LYS A 315 -9.88 -20.14 -6.98
C LYS A 315 -9.48 -18.70 -7.29
N ALA A 316 -9.55 -17.85 -6.27
CA ALA A 316 -9.09 -16.47 -6.34
C ALA A 316 -7.61 -16.36 -5.91
N THR A 317 -6.80 -15.65 -6.68
CA THR A 317 -5.40 -15.32 -6.37
C THR A 317 -5.25 -13.81 -6.29
N LEU A 318 -4.76 -13.31 -5.16
CA LEU A 318 -4.54 -11.88 -4.94
C LEU A 318 -3.52 -11.35 -5.96
N VAL A 319 -3.91 -10.33 -6.71
CA VAL A 319 -3.04 -9.58 -7.63
C VAL A 319 -2.48 -8.36 -6.92
N ASN A 320 -3.34 -7.59 -6.25
CA ASN A 320 -2.95 -6.38 -5.53
C ASN A 320 -3.94 -6.09 -4.41
N SER A 321 -3.48 -5.88 -3.17
CA SER A 321 -4.32 -5.52 -2.01
C SER A 321 -4.47 -4.01 -1.79
N ASN A 322 -4.08 -3.20 -2.77
CA ASN A 322 -4.15 -1.74 -2.69
C ASN A 322 -4.28 -1.10 -4.08
N VAL A 323 -5.31 -1.49 -4.82
CA VAL A 323 -5.65 -0.80 -6.06
C VAL A 323 -6.20 0.58 -5.71
N ASN A 324 -5.39 1.61 -5.93
CA ASN A 324 -5.76 2.99 -5.69
C ASN A 324 -5.91 3.74 -7.01
N ALA A 325 -7.13 4.18 -7.29
CA ALA A 325 -7.48 4.91 -8.51
C ALA A 325 -8.41 6.06 -8.15
N GLY A 326 -7.92 7.19 -7.62
CA GLY A 326 -8.81 8.30 -7.28
C GLY A 326 -8.24 9.26 -6.24
N PRO A 327 -8.99 10.32 -5.90
CA PRO A 327 -8.82 11.02 -4.63
C PRO A 327 -8.92 10.02 -3.46
N SER A 328 -8.22 10.28 -2.36
CA SER A 328 -8.21 9.45 -1.15
C SER A 328 -9.62 8.94 -0.82
N GLY A 329 -9.78 7.63 -0.72
CA GLY A 329 -11.06 7.00 -0.38
C GLY A 329 -12.06 6.75 -1.48
N SER A 330 -11.55 6.41 -2.67
CA SER A 330 -12.41 6.02 -3.80
C SER A 330 -12.72 4.52 -3.81
N TYR A 331 -14.02 4.19 -3.88
CA TYR A 331 -14.53 2.86 -4.16
C TYR A 331 -14.42 2.56 -5.64
N ILE A 332 -13.85 1.41 -5.98
CA ILE A 332 -13.79 0.92 -7.36
C ILE A 332 -14.94 -0.05 -7.61
N ASN A 333 -15.72 0.20 -8.65
CA ASN A 333 -16.87 -0.62 -9.04
C ASN A 333 -17.21 -0.44 -10.53
N ALA A 334 -18.20 -1.17 -11.03
CA ALA A 334 -18.52 -1.38 -12.43
C ALA A 334 -17.27 -1.68 -13.27
N ILE A 335 -16.52 -2.74 -12.98
CA ILE A 335 -15.30 -3.08 -13.71
C ILE A 335 -15.59 -3.94 -14.94
N GLY A 336 -14.88 -3.71 -16.04
CA GLY A 336 -14.90 -4.58 -17.20
C GLY A 336 -13.52 -4.67 -17.83
N PHE A 337 -13.13 -5.86 -18.30
CA PHE A 337 -11.85 -6.08 -18.96
C PHE A 337 -11.99 -5.85 -20.47
N ASN A 338 -11.22 -4.91 -21.01
CA ASN A 338 -11.23 -4.61 -22.42
C ASN A 338 -10.22 -5.51 -23.15
N ILE A 339 -10.72 -6.51 -23.87
CA ILE A 339 -9.89 -7.45 -24.65
C ILE A 339 -9.07 -6.76 -25.77
N ARG A 340 -9.40 -5.52 -26.13
CA ARG A 340 -8.75 -4.79 -27.24
C ARG A 340 -7.41 -4.17 -26.86
N ASP A 341 -7.29 -3.74 -25.62
CA ASP A 341 -6.10 -3.06 -25.10
C ASP A 341 -5.52 -3.73 -23.85
N GLY A 342 -6.23 -4.70 -23.27
CA GLY A 342 -5.81 -5.49 -22.12
C GLY A 342 -5.87 -4.73 -20.79
N TYR A 343 -6.67 -3.67 -20.67
CA TYR A 343 -6.90 -3.01 -19.38
C TYR A 343 -8.26 -3.38 -18.80
N ILE A 344 -8.36 -3.36 -17.47
CA ILE A 344 -9.66 -3.27 -16.81
C ILE A 344 -10.03 -1.79 -16.75
N TYR A 345 -11.23 -1.43 -17.19
CA TYR A 345 -11.80 -0.11 -16.92
C TYR A 345 -12.88 -0.24 -15.88
N GLY A 346 -13.14 0.85 -15.18
CA GLY A 346 -14.25 0.91 -14.25
C GLY A 346 -14.44 2.30 -13.71
N THR A 347 -15.14 2.40 -12.60
CA THR A 347 -15.47 3.67 -11.97
C THR A 347 -14.77 3.79 -10.63
N ALA A 348 -14.28 4.99 -10.33
CA ALA A 348 -13.83 5.35 -9.00
C ALA A 348 -14.70 6.47 -8.45
N THR A 349 -15.27 6.21 -7.28
CA THR A 349 -16.23 7.11 -6.63
C THR A 349 -15.79 7.39 -5.21
N ASN A 350 -15.63 8.66 -4.83
CA ASN A 350 -15.32 9.03 -3.45
C ASN A 350 -16.51 8.76 -2.50
N SER A 351 -16.27 8.72 -1.20
CA SER A 351 -17.27 8.41 -0.17
C SER A 351 -18.46 9.39 -0.15
N ALA A 352 -18.32 10.59 -0.73
CA ALA A 352 -19.38 11.59 -0.89
C ALA A 352 -20.20 11.41 -2.19
N ASN A 353 -19.82 10.49 -3.08
CA ASN A 353 -20.42 10.27 -4.41
C ASN A 353 -20.37 11.50 -5.36
N GLU A 354 -19.45 12.42 -5.09
CA GLU A 354 -19.29 13.71 -5.77
C GLU A 354 -18.28 13.64 -6.92
N ALA A 355 -17.30 12.73 -6.84
CA ALA A 355 -16.28 12.54 -7.86
C ALA A 355 -16.39 11.15 -8.48
N ARG A 356 -17.09 11.04 -9.62
CA ARG A 356 -17.23 9.80 -10.40
C ARG A 356 -16.34 9.86 -11.63
N ASN A 357 -15.17 9.22 -11.57
CA ASN A 357 -14.21 9.21 -12.68
C ASN A 357 -14.14 7.84 -13.32
N LEU A 358 -13.95 7.82 -14.64
CA LEU A 358 -13.49 6.63 -15.34
C LEU A 358 -12.04 6.35 -14.89
N ILE A 359 -11.74 5.10 -14.59
CA ILE A 359 -10.40 4.63 -14.29
C ILE A 359 -10.00 3.54 -15.27
N ARG A 360 -8.70 3.30 -15.36
CA ARG A 360 -8.15 2.07 -15.94
C ARG A 360 -7.16 1.42 -14.99
N ILE A 361 -7.08 0.10 -15.02
CA ILE A 361 -6.22 -0.74 -14.20
C ILE A 361 -5.41 -1.63 -15.15
N GLY A 362 -4.10 -1.64 -14.97
CA GLY A 362 -3.13 -2.42 -15.73
C GLY A 362 -2.45 -3.51 -14.91
N GLU A 363 -1.35 -4.03 -15.45
CA GLU A 363 -0.55 -5.11 -14.86
C GLU A 363 -0.19 -4.82 -13.39
N GLY A 364 -0.25 -5.86 -12.54
CA GLY A 364 -0.01 -5.70 -11.10
C GLY A 364 -1.10 -4.93 -10.35
N GLY A 365 -2.24 -4.64 -10.98
CA GLY A 365 -3.33 -3.89 -10.35
C GLY A 365 -3.03 -2.40 -10.21
N VAL A 366 -2.10 -1.85 -10.99
CA VAL A 366 -1.80 -0.41 -11.00
C VAL A 366 -2.92 0.32 -11.71
N ALA A 367 -3.49 1.33 -11.07
CA ALA A 367 -4.62 2.06 -11.60
C ALA A 367 -4.32 3.53 -11.87
N THR A 368 -5.07 4.12 -12.79
CA THR A 368 -4.97 5.55 -13.13
C THR A 368 -6.35 6.12 -13.38
N VAL A 369 -6.57 7.33 -12.90
CA VAL A 369 -7.78 8.11 -13.17
C VAL A 369 -7.69 8.71 -14.57
N LEU A 370 -8.71 8.49 -15.38
CA LEU A 370 -8.85 9.09 -16.69
C LEU A 370 -9.64 10.41 -16.59
N PRO A 371 -9.44 11.37 -17.52
CA PRO A 371 -10.08 12.68 -17.45
C PRO A 371 -11.57 12.67 -17.81
N TYR A 372 -12.23 11.51 -17.74
CA TYR A 372 -13.63 11.31 -18.12
C TYR A 372 -14.51 11.10 -16.90
N LYS A 373 -15.70 11.68 -16.94
CA LYS A 373 -16.69 11.59 -15.86
C LYS A 373 -17.72 10.52 -16.16
N ILE A 374 -18.15 9.83 -15.12
CA ILE A 374 -19.25 8.86 -15.18
C ILE A 374 -20.58 9.59 -14.89
N PRO A 375 -21.61 9.42 -15.72
CA PRO A 375 -22.82 10.24 -15.69
C PRO A 375 -23.61 10.09 -14.38
N PHE A 376 -23.66 8.89 -13.80
CA PHE A 376 -24.43 8.56 -12.60
C PHE A 376 -23.67 7.57 -11.71
N ALA A 377 -24.15 7.37 -10.48
CA ALA A 377 -23.60 6.34 -9.60
C ALA A 377 -23.95 4.96 -10.15
N THR A 378 -22.93 4.12 -10.32
CA THR A 378 -23.07 2.78 -10.88
C THR A 378 -22.28 1.78 -10.04
N VAL A 379 -22.83 0.58 -9.93
CA VAL A 379 -22.19 -0.59 -9.32
C VAL A 379 -22.20 -1.78 -10.28
N THR A 380 -22.49 -1.53 -11.56
CA THR A 380 -22.70 -2.59 -12.55
C THR A 380 -22.21 -2.09 -13.89
N GLY A 381 -21.20 -2.77 -14.43
CA GLY A 381 -20.63 -2.43 -15.72
C GLY A 381 -19.83 -3.58 -16.31
N ASP A 382 -19.80 -3.70 -17.65
CA ASP A 382 -18.90 -4.63 -18.34
C ASP A 382 -18.64 -4.12 -19.77
N ILE A 383 -17.58 -4.64 -20.40
CA ILE A 383 -17.13 -4.23 -21.72
C ILE A 383 -17.46 -5.31 -22.74
N ALA A 384 -18.21 -4.92 -23.77
CA ALA A 384 -18.50 -5.79 -24.90
C ALA A 384 -17.23 -5.99 -25.79
N PRO A 385 -17.16 -7.06 -26.61
CA PRO A 385 -15.98 -7.35 -27.44
C PRO A 385 -15.62 -6.26 -28.47
N ASP A 386 -16.56 -5.36 -28.79
CA ASP A 386 -16.32 -4.19 -29.64
C ASP A 386 -15.66 -3.01 -28.89
N GLY A 387 -15.44 -3.15 -27.59
CA GLY A 387 -14.87 -2.13 -26.71
C GLY A 387 -15.90 -1.12 -26.21
N GLN A 388 -17.19 -1.40 -26.36
CA GLN A 388 -18.23 -0.58 -25.77
C GLN A 388 -18.43 -0.96 -24.30
N TYR A 389 -18.29 0.02 -23.42
CA TYR A 389 -18.46 -0.15 -21.98
C TYR A 389 -19.86 0.25 -21.57
N TYR A 390 -20.64 -0.70 -21.07
CA TYR A 390 -22.01 -0.48 -20.65
C TYR A 390 -22.06 -0.40 -19.13
N ILE A 391 -22.74 0.63 -18.61
CA ILE A 391 -22.98 0.82 -17.18
C ILE A 391 -24.47 0.97 -16.91
N LEU A 392 -24.88 0.50 -15.74
CA LEU A 392 -26.25 0.60 -15.24
C LEU A 392 -26.27 1.38 -13.93
N GLU A 393 -27.20 2.31 -13.80
CA GLU A 393 -27.43 3.02 -12.53
C GLU A 393 -27.85 2.03 -11.44
N ALA A 394 -27.47 2.32 -10.19
CA ALA A 394 -27.87 1.48 -9.07
C ALA A 394 -29.41 1.31 -9.02
N PHE A 395 -29.86 0.08 -8.74
CA PHE A 395 -31.27 -0.29 -8.74
C PHE A 395 -32.14 0.67 -7.92
N GLN A 396 -33.24 1.12 -8.51
CA GLN A 396 -34.20 2.03 -7.89
C GLN A 396 -35.41 1.25 -7.35
N PRO A 397 -35.57 1.13 -6.01
CA PRO A 397 -36.62 0.29 -5.41
C PRO A 397 -38.05 0.82 -5.57
N ASN A 398 -38.23 2.03 -6.09
CA ASN A 398 -39.55 2.67 -6.28
C ASN A 398 -40.20 2.35 -7.64
N GLY A 399 -39.62 1.46 -8.45
CA GLY A 399 -40.13 1.10 -9.76
C GLY A 399 -39.85 2.14 -10.85
N ALA A 400 -38.96 3.12 -10.60
CA ALA A 400 -38.45 3.98 -11.65
C ALA A 400 -37.59 3.17 -12.63
N ALA A 401 -37.69 3.51 -13.92
CA ALA A 401 -36.79 2.97 -14.93
C ALA A 401 -35.33 3.31 -14.56
N THR A 402 -34.43 2.35 -14.76
CA THR A 402 -33.02 2.49 -14.37
C THR A 402 -32.23 3.06 -15.54
N SER A 403 -31.39 4.07 -15.28
CA SER A 403 -30.58 4.70 -16.32
C SER A 403 -29.46 3.76 -16.79
N TRP A 404 -29.15 3.77 -18.07
CA TRP A 404 -27.97 3.11 -18.64
C TRP A 404 -27.16 4.10 -19.47
N ALA A 405 -25.85 3.85 -19.59
CA ALA A 405 -24.97 4.58 -20.47
C ALA A 405 -23.98 3.64 -21.16
N GLN A 406 -23.63 3.99 -22.38
CA GLN A 406 -22.64 3.32 -23.22
C GLN A 406 -21.47 4.28 -23.45
N LEU A 407 -20.27 3.88 -23.07
CA LEU A 407 -19.04 4.62 -23.27
C LEU A 407 -18.21 3.95 -24.37
N ASP A 408 -17.51 4.75 -25.18
CA ASP A 408 -16.57 4.24 -26.18
C ASP A 408 -15.19 3.99 -25.56
N LEU A 409 -14.78 2.73 -25.47
CA LEU A 409 -13.41 2.31 -25.14
C LEU A 409 -12.78 1.46 -26.26
N SER A 410 -13.29 1.61 -27.49
CA SER A 410 -12.94 0.76 -28.64
C SER A 410 -11.51 0.97 -29.14
N ASP A 411 -11.04 2.21 -29.14
CA ASP A 411 -9.67 2.61 -29.48
C ASP A 411 -9.29 3.87 -28.70
N SER A 412 -8.20 3.82 -27.94
CA SER A 412 -7.63 4.97 -27.22
C SER A 412 -7.30 6.19 -28.10
N LYS A 413 -7.20 6.01 -29.42
CA LYS A 413 -6.98 7.09 -30.40
C LYS A 413 -8.28 7.68 -30.95
N SER A 414 -9.42 7.08 -30.65
CA SER A 414 -10.75 7.57 -31.04
C SER A 414 -11.01 8.94 -30.41
N SER A 415 -11.62 9.86 -31.17
CA SER A 415 -12.07 11.15 -30.63
C SER A 415 -13.20 11.02 -29.61
N THR A 416 -13.88 9.87 -29.58
CA THR A 416 -14.96 9.58 -28.63
C THR A 416 -14.50 8.70 -27.46
N PHE A 417 -13.21 8.32 -27.40
CA PHE A 417 -12.70 7.49 -26.32
C PHE A 417 -13.00 8.09 -24.94
N GLY A 418 -13.56 7.26 -24.05
CA GLY A 418 -13.97 7.62 -22.70
C GLY A 418 -15.25 8.45 -22.60
N LEU A 419 -15.86 8.85 -23.72
CA LEU A 419 -17.10 9.62 -23.74
C LEU A 419 -18.33 8.71 -23.75
N VAL A 420 -19.43 9.21 -23.18
CA VAL A 420 -20.76 8.61 -23.33
C VAL A 420 -21.23 8.82 -24.77
N VAL A 421 -21.47 7.74 -25.50
CA VAL A 421 -21.91 7.75 -26.90
C VAL A 421 -23.39 7.42 -27.06
N ALA A 422 -23.99 6.77 -26.06
CA ALA A 422 -25.43 6.58 -25.95
C ALA A 422 -25.86 6.45 -24.49
N SER A 423 -27.10 6.81 -24.18
CA SER A 423 -27.71 6.61 -22.87
C SER A 423 -29.23 6.53 -22.99
N GLY A 424 -29.86 6.00 -21.95
CA GLY A 424 -31.31 5.87 -21.89
C GLY A 424 -31.77 5.26 -20.58
N THR A 425 -32.98 4.73 -20.58
CA THR A 425 -33.57 4.04 -19.42
C THR A 425 -34.05 2.65 -19.81
N SER A 426 -34.00 1.71 -18.87
CA SER A 426 -34.53 0.36 -19.02
C SER A 426 -35.45 0.01 -17.84
N ASP A 427 -36.54 -0.69 -18.13
CA ASP A 427 -37.44 -1.23 -17.10
C ASP A 427 -36.78 -2.47 -16.47
N GLN A 428 -36.07 -2.27 -15.37
CA GLN A 428 -35.40 -3.34 -14.65
C GLN A 428 -36.43 -4.19 -13.88
N ILE A 429 -36.49 -5.48 -14.23
CA ILE A 429 -37.51 -6.41 -13.71
C ILE A 429 -37.09 -7.03 -12.36
N LEU A 430 -35.78 -7.22 -12.16
CA LEU A 430 -35.18 -7.73 -10.93
C LEU A 430 -33.92 -6.91 -10.60
N PRO A 431 -33.65 -6.60 -9.32
CA PRO A 431 -32.36 -6.09 -8.89
C PRO A 431 -31.22 -6.99 -9.38
N ILE A 432 -30.19 -6.38 -9.94
CA ILE A 432 -28.90 -7.00 -10.23
C ILE A 432 -27.81 -6.19 -9.53
N PHE A 433 -26.70 -6.83 -9.19
CA PHE A 433 -25.57 -6.15 -8.58
C PHE A 433 -24.36 -6.08 -9.50
N ASP A 434 -24.28 -6.94 -10.52
CA ASP A 434 -23.27 -6.90 -11.56
C ASP A 434 -23.75 -7.73 -12.78
N TRP A 435 -23.06 -7.67 -13.92
CA TRP A 435 -23.37 -8.41 -15.14
C TRP A 435 -22.10 -8.76 -15.93
N ALA A 436 -22.22 -9.65 -16.91
CA ALA A 436 -21.10 -9.93 -17.79
C ALA A 436 -21.52 -10.29 -19.22
N HIS A 437 -20.66 -9.97 -20.19
CA HIS A 437 -20.77 -10.52 -21.54
C HIS A 437 -20.25 -11.96 -21.60
N VAL A 438 -21.10 -12.91 -22.03
CA VAL A 438 -20.73 -14.34 -22.15
C VAL A 438 -20.35 -14.69 -23.59
N PRO A 439 -19.15 -15.22 -23.85
CA PRO A 439 -18.72 -15.63 -25.19
C PRO A 439 -19.69 -16.61 -25.85
N GLY A 440 -20.11 -16.32 -27.08
CA GLY A 440 -21.00 -17.17 -27.86
C GLY A 440 -22.47 -17.17 -27.39
N ALA A 441 -22.85 -16.31 -26.45
CA ALA A 441 -24.22 -16.26 -25.91
C ALA A 441 -25.12 -15.16 -26.51
N GLY A 442 -24.70 -14.55 -27.63
CA GLY A 442 -25.44 -13.47 -28.31
C GLY A 442 -25.10 -12.07 -27.78
N ASN A 443 -25.79 -11.05 -28.31
CA ASN A 443 -25.54 -9.63 -28.00
C ASN A 443 -26.22 -9.20 -26.69
N TYR A 444 -25.86 -9.85 -25.58
CA TYR A 444 -26.47 -9.63 -24.27
C TYR A 444 -25.43 -9.53 -23.15
N LEU A 445 -25.79 -8.75 -22.12
CA LEU A 445 -25.15 -8.82 -20.80
C LEU A 445 -26.01 -9.71 -19.91
N TRP A 446 -25.38 -10.65 -19.22
CA TRP A 446 -26.06 -11.67 -18.41
C TRP A 446 -25.78 -11.45 -16.92
N SER A 447 -26.76 -11.75 -16.07
CA SER A 447 -26.66 -11.51 -14.64
C SER A 447 -27.50 -12.49 -13.81
N PHE A 448 -27.29 -12.43 -12.50
CA PHE A 448 -28.06 -13.11 -11.45
C PHE A 448 -29.05 -12.12 -10.82
N GLY A 449 -30.24 -12.00 -11.42
CA GLY A 449 -31.31 -11.15 -10.87
C GLY A 449 -31.87 -11.74 -9.58
N VAL A 450 -32.09 -10.93 -8.54
CA VAL A 450 -32.52 -11.40 -7.22
C VAL A 450 -33.96 -10.98 -6.91
N THR A 451 -34.76 -11.88 -6.35
CA THR A 451 -36.10 -11.55 -5.84
C THR A 451 -36.03 -10.99 -4.42
N ASN A 452 -37.12 -10.38 -3.94
CA ASN A 452 -37.21 -9.93 -2.54
C ASN A 452 -37.11 -11.09 -1.51
N THR A 453 -37.29 -12.34 -1.95
CA THR A 453 -37.11 -13.54 -1.11
C THR A 453 -35.67 -14.09 -1.18
N GLY A 454 -34.79 -13.47 -1.96
CA GLY A 454 -33.39 -13.87 -2.11
C GLY A 454 -33.14 -14.97 -3.15
N ASN A 455 -34.13 -15.37 -3.95
CA ASN A 455 -33.95 -16.36 -5.01
C ASN A 455 -33.34 -15.69 -6.25
N ASN A 456 -32.38 -16.35 -6.89
CA ASN A 456 -31.72 -15.81 -8.08
C ASN A 456 -32.25 -16.44 -9.37
N PHE A 457 -32.44 -15.59 -10.36
CA PHE A 457 -32.86 -15.92 -11.71
C PHE A 457 -31.76 -15.54 -12.68
N LEU A 458 -31.60 -16.32 -13.74
CA LEU A 458 -30.82 -15.88 -14.89
C LEU A 458 -31.61 -14.79 -15.60
N ILE A 459 -31.00 -13.62 -15.73
CA ILE A 459 -31.56 -12.48 -16.45
C ILE A 459 -30.55 -12.03 -17.49
N ARG A 460 -31.04 -11.46 -18.59
CA ARG A 460 -30.20 -10.83 -19.61
C ARG A 460 -30.72 -9.46 -19.97
N TRP A 461 -29.82 -8.61 -20.43
CA TRP A 461 -30.11 -7.30 -21.02
C TRP A 461 -29.63 -7.28 -22.47
N ASP A 462 -30.54 -6.97 -23.40
CA ASP A 462 -30.21 -6.88 -24.83
C ASP A 462 -29.48 -5.56 -25.12
N MET A 463 -28.25 -5.63 -25.60
CA MET A 463 -27.43 -4.42 -25.86
C MET A 463 -27.93 -3.61 -27.07
N SER A 464 -28.86 -4.13 -27.86
CA SER A 464 -29.44 -3.46 -29.03
C SER A 464 -30.77 -2.82 -28.68
N THR A 465 -31.66 -3.55 -27.98
CA THR A 465 -32.99 -3.03 -27.61
C THR A 465 -33.03 -2.40 -26.22
N HIS A 466 -32.01 -2.61 -25.40
CA HIS A 466 -31.90 -2.12 -24.02
C HIS A 466 -33.04 -2.65 -23.12
N ILE A 467 -33.46 -3.90 -23.35
CA ILE A 467 -34.58 -4.55 -22.65
C ILE A 467 -34.07 -5.70 -21.79
N PHE A 468 -34.55 -5.77 -20.54
CA PHE A 468 -34.33 -6.91 -19.65
C PHE A 468 -35.27 -8.07 -19.97
N THR A 469 -34.77 -9.30 -19.86
CA THR A 469 -35.58 -10.53 -19.96
C THR A 469 -35.17 -11.52 -18.88
N VAL A 470 -36.12 -11.92 -18.04
CA VAL A 470 -35.94 -13.03 -17.09
C VAL A 470 -36.02 -14.35 -17.86
N ILE A 471 -35.01 -15.19 -17.70
CA ILE A 471 -34.87 -16.42 -18.48
C ILE A 471 -35.38 -17.63 -17.69
N ARG A 472 -34.89 -17.82 -16.46
CA ARG A 472 -35.26 -18.97 -15.62
C ARG A 472 -34.75 -18.83 -14.19
N ASP A 473 -35.37 -19.58 -13.28
CA ASP A 473 -34.88 -19.80 -11.93
C ASP A 473 -33.57 -20.60 -11.94
N LEU A 474 -32.58 -20.15 -11.16
CA LEU A 474 -31.28 -20.81 -11.03
C LEU A 474 -31.23 -21.83 -9.90
N GLY A 475 -32.21 -21.86 -9.00
CA GLY A 475 -32.22 -22.75 -7.83
C GLY A 475 -31.16 -22.41 -6.79
N VAL A 476 -30.65 -21.18 -6.79
CA VAL A 476 -29.66 -20.67 -5.84
C VAL A 476 -30.14 -19.37 -5.23
N SER A 477 -29.62 -19.06 -4.04
CA SER A 477 -29.92 -17.83 -3.31
C SER A 477 -28.62 -17.17 -2.86
N GLY A 478 -28.47 -15.88 -3.12
CA GLY A 478 -27.28 -15.12 -2.80
C GLY A 478 -27.32 -13.69 -3.34
N ARG A 479 -26.37 -12.88 -2.88
CA ARG A 479 -26.09 -11.52 -3.36
C ARG A 479 -24.86 -11.58 -4.25
N PHE A 480 -25.08 -11.88 -5.53
CA PHE A 480 -24.00 -11.98 -6.52
C PHE A 480 -23.50 -10.60 -6.93
N GLY A 481 -22.58 -10.05 -6.12
CA GLY A 481 -22.00 -8.73 -6.33
C GLY A 481 -20.94 -8.71 -7.43
N ALA A 482 -20.30 -9.83 -7.74
CA ALA A 482 -19.37 -9.92 -8.87
C ALA A 482 -19.82 -11.00 -9.84
N VAL A 483 -19.82 -10.67 -11.12
CA VAL A 483 -20.22 -11.54 -12.23
C VAL A 483 -19.12 -11.50 -13.29
N TYR A 484 -18.76 -12.66 -13.81
CA TYR A 484 -17.76 -12.76 -14.88
C TYR A 484 -18.04 -13.97 -15.76
N ALA A 485 -17.45 -14.01 -16.94
CA ALA A 485 -17.58 -15.11 -17.88
C ALA A 485 -16.20 -15.63 -18.30
N ALA A 486 -16.13 -16.92 -18.60
CA ALA A 486 -14.92 -17.58 -19.07
C ALA A 486 -15.08 -18.10 -20.51
N ALA A 487 -13.96 -18.50 -21.11
CA ALA A 487 -13.92 -19.09 -22.46
C ALA A 487 -14.77 -20.37 -22.59
N ASP A 488 -15.05 -21.04 -21.48
CA ASP A 488 -15.91 -22.23 -21.41
C ASP A 488 -17.40 -21.90 -21.65
N GLY A 489 -17.76 -20.62 -21.80
CA GLY A 489 -19.11 -20.14 -22.07
C GLY A 489 -20.08 -20.28 -20.88
N TYR A 490 -19.55 -20.34 -19.66
CA TYR A 490 -20.33 -20.20 -18.44
C TYR A 490 -20.32 -18.76 -17.94
N LEU A 491 -21.42 -18.38 -17.28
CA LEU A 491 -21.50 -17.21 -16.44
C LEU A 491 -21.20 -17.62 -15.00
N TYR A 492 -20.34 -16.89 -14.33
CA TYR A 492 -19.95 -17.10 -12.94
C TYR A 492 -20.49 -15.96 -12.10
N GLY A 493 -20.97 -16.26 -10.90
CA GLY A 493 -21.39 -15.30 -9.91
C GLY A 493 -20.71 -15.60 -8.58
N ALA A 494 -20.04 -14.61 -8.01
CA ALA A 494 -19.48 -14.67 -6.67
C ALA A 494 -20.43 -13.98 -5.67
N ASP A 495 -20.93 -14.75 -4.71
CA ASP A 495 -21.78 -14.24 -3.64
C ASP A 495 -20.96 -13.39 -2.66
N SER A 496 -21.35 -12.13 -2.49
CA SER A 496 -20.67 -11.14 -1.65
C SER A 496 -20.60 -11.55 -0.18
N LEU A 497 -21.60 -12.28 0.33
CA LEU A 497 -21.68 -12.63 1.74
C LEU A 497 -20.90 -13.90 2.09
N SER A 498 -21.11 -14.97 1.33
CA SER A 498 -20.47 -16.25 1.61
C SER A 498 -19.12 -16.42 0.92
N GLY A 499 -18.85 -15.69 -0.17
CA GLY A 499 -17.72 -15.93 -1.07
C GLY A 499 -17.92 -17.15 -1.99
N ASN A 500 -19.06 -17.84 -1.90
CA ASN A 500 -19.35 -18.97 -2.78
C ASN A 500 -19.43 -18.51 -4.24
N ILE A 501 -18.81 -19.26 -5.13
CA ILE A 501 -18.82 -19.00 -6.57
C ILE A 501 -19.65 -20.07 -7.24
N TYR A 502 -20.70 -19.63 -7.92
CA TYR A 502 -21.58 -20.46 -8.71
C TYR A 502 -21.34 -20.19 -10.19
N ARG A 503 -21.55 -21.21 -11.03
CA ARG A 503 -21.60 -21.03 -12.49
C ARG A 503 -22.92 -21.52 -13.06
N VAL A 504 -23.28 -20.99 -14.23
CA VAL A 504 -24.44 -21.44 -15.01
C VAL A 504 -24.15 -21.37 -16.50
N LYS A 505 -24.58 -22.38 -17.25
CA LYS A 505 -24.51 -22.36 -18.72
C LYS A 505 -25.70 -21.58 -19.26
N VAL A 506 -25.47 -20.35 -19.72
CA VAL A 506 -26.57 -19.44 -20.11
C VAL A 506 -27.37 -19.94 -21.31
N THR A 507 -26.71 -20.65 -22.25
CA THR A 507 -27.30 -21.21 -23.47
C THR A 507 -28.06 -22.53 -23.26
N ASN A 508 -27.90 -23.19 -22.11
CA ASN A 508 -28.64 -24.41 -21.78
C ASN A 508 -29.90 -24.05 -20.97
N SER A 509 -31.09 -24.27 -21.54
CA SER A 509 -32.38 -23.90 -20.95
C SER A 509 -32.70 -24.61 -19.63
N THR A 510 -32.07 -25.76 -19.34
CA THR A 510 -32.28 -26.51 -18.08
C THR A 510 -31.15 -26.32 -17.07
N SER A 511 -30.06 -25.63 -17.42
CA SER A 511 -28.93 -25.42 -16.50
C SER A 511 -29.34 -24.56 -15.30
N ARG A 512 -28.94 -25.01 -14.11
CA ARG A 512 -29.12 -24.34 -12.81
C ARG A 512 -27.77 -23.84 -12.30
N GLY A 513 -27.77 -23.09 -11.20
CA GLY A 513 -26.53 -22.66 -10.56
C GLY A 513 -25.78 -23.85 -9.95
N GLU A 514 -24.52 -24.02 -10.33
CA GLU A 514 -23.62 -25.05 -9.83
C GLU A 514 -22.54 -24.41 -8.97
N LEU A 515 -22.40 -24.82 -7.70
CA LEU A 515 -21.29 -24.37 -6.85
C LEU A 515 -19.98 -24.96 -7.39
N VAL A 516 -18.99 -24.12 -7.67
CA VAL A 516 -17.68 -24.56 -8.18
C VAL A 516 -16.53 -24.30 -7.22
N GLY A 517 -16.67 -23.31 -6.35
CA GLY A 517 -15.61 -22.96 -5.43
C GLY A 517 -16.02 -21.88 -4.44
N LYS A 518 -15.04 -21.40 -3.69
CA LYS A 518 -15.22 -20.34 -2.72
C LYS A 518 -14.06 -19.35 -2.84
N GLY A 519 -14.38 -18.14 -3.25
CA GLY A 519 -13.49 -16.99 -3.25
C GLY A 519 -13.57 -16.20 -1.94
N PRO A 520 -12.86 -15.07 -1.85
CA PRO A 520 -13.01 -14.13 -0.75
C PRO A 520 -14.40 -13.50 -0.73
N ALA A 521 -14.98 -13.36 0.46
CA ALA A 521 -16.24 -12.65 0.70
C ALA A 521 -15.96 -11.16 0.92
N SER A 522 -16.86 -10.28 0.44
CA SER A 522 -16.69 -8.83 0.52
C SER A 522 -18.02 -8.11 0.30
N ASP A 523 -18.27 -7.08 1.10
CA ASP A 523 -19.49 -6.25 1.03
C ASP A 523 -19.53 -5.34 -0.21
N GLY A 524 -18.38 -5.04 -0.81
CA GLY A 524 -18.26 -4.40 -2.12
C GLY A 524 -17.48 -5.32 -3.04
N ASN A 525 -18.16 -6.04 -3.91
CA ASN A 525 -17.56 -7.00 -4.82
C ASN A 525 -18.03 -6.65 -6.22
N ASP A 526 -17.17 -6.82 -7.22
CA ASP A 526 -17.50 -6.55 -8.61
C ASP A 526 -16.55 -7.34 -9.53
N GLY A 527 -17.03 -7.74 -10.71
CA GLY A 527 -16.41 -8.76 -11.55
C GLY A 527 -16.11 -8.30 -12.97
N ALA A 528 -14.99 -8.75 -13.53
CA ALA A 528 -14.65 -8.53 -14.93
C ALA A 528 -14.29 -9.84 -15.63
N SER A 529 -14.86 -10.05 -16.81
CA SER A 529 -14.63 -11.26 -17.62
C SER A 529 -13.30 -11.20 -18.33
N CYS A 530 -12.51 -12.28 -18.28
CA CYS A 530 -11.36 -12.43 -19.17
C CYS A 530 -11.56 -13.62 -20.12
N PRO A 531 -12.46 -13.48 -21.11
CA PRO A 531 -12.99 -14.60 -21.86
C PRO A 531 -12.01 -15.24 -22.86
N ALA A 532 -10.81 -14.66 -23.03
CA ALA A 532 -9.78 -15.19 -23.93
C ALA A 532 -8.73 -16.07 -23.21
N ALA A 533 -8.82 -16.23 -21.89
CA ALA A 533 -7.94 -17.12 -21.14
C ALA A 533 -8.29 -18.58 -21.44
N ASN A 534 -7.30 -19.35 -21.91
CA ASN A 534 -7.41 -20.79 -22.17
C ASN A 534 -7.20 -21.60 -20.89
#